data_AF-A0A7S2Y7Z4-F1
#
_entry.id   AF-A0A7S2Y7Z4-F1
#
_cell.length_a   1.000
_cell.length_b   1.000
_cell.length_c   1.000
_cell.angle_alpha   90.00
_cell.angle_beta   90.00
_cell.angle_gamma   90.00
#
_symmetry.space_group_name_H-M   'P 1'
#
loop_
_entity.id
_entity.type
_entity.pdbx_description
1 polymer ?
#
loop_
_entity_poly.entity_id
_entity_poly.type
_entity_poly.pdbx_seq_one_letter_code
_entity_poly.pdbx_strand_id
1 'polypeptide(L)'
;GWVWKGSRPLPRARDEAGNGKMVERALFNLSRGGSDAVHVKEFDLTTGTFVDPEQDQGFYLPEAKSRVSYKSRNVLLVGSDFGPDSLTDSGYPRTVREWVRGTPLEEAPIIFEGEKTDVSVSAYISDERIWNGGIYEVRSRSLTFYTSKYWMREIQAEHLLAPSEQTTE
;
A
#
# COMPACT_ATOMS: atom_id res chain seq x y z
N GLY A 1 -17.78 14.34 -12.11
CA GLY A 1 -18.15 13.70 -10.83
C GLY A 1 -17.05 12.78 -10.36
N TRP A 2 -17.07 12.39 -9.10
CA TRP A 2 -16.18 11.36 -8.56
C TRP A 2 -16.71 9.96 -8.87
N VAL A 3 -15.81 9.03 -9.19
CA VAL A 3 -16.11 7.63 -9.43
C VAL A 3 -15.34 6.81 -8.40
N TRP A 4 -16.05 5.96 -7.66
CA TRP A 4 -15.43 4.99 -6.76
C TRP A 4 -14.79 3.86 -7.59
N LYS A 5 -13.52 3.58 -7.37
CA LYS A 5 -12.72 2.59 -8.10
C LYS A 5 -12.29 1.42 -7.21
N GLY A 6 -12.95 1.25 -6.06
CA GLY A 6 -12.69 0.17 -5.11
C GLY A 6 -12.19 0.64 -3.75
N SER A 7 -12.13 -0.31 -2.82
CA SER A 7 -11.54 -0.10 -1.50
C SER A 7 -10.60 -1.26 -1.14
N ARG A 8 -9.64 -1.00 -0.26
CA ARG A 8 -8.75 -2.00 0.33
C ARG A 8 -8.84 -1.91 1.85
N PRO A 9 -9.65 -2.77 2.50
CA PRO A 9 -9.69 -2.82 3.97
C PRO A 9 -8.33 -3.23 4.53
N LEU A 10 -7.93 -2.66 5.67
CA LEU A 10 -6.82 -3.14 6.46
C LEU A 10 -7.14 -4.56 6.94
N PRO A 11 -6.32 -5.59 6.65
CA PRO A 11 -6.63 -6.92 7.11
C PRO A 11 -6.68 -6.98 8.63
N ARG A 12 -7.76 -7.57 9.16
CA ARG A 12 -8.05 -7.66 10.60
C ARG A 12 -6.88 -8.20 11.42
N ALA A 13 -6.15 -9.19 10.89
CA ALA A 13 -4.99 -9.79 11.56
C ALA A 13 -3.79 -8.84 11.69
N ARG A 14 -3.85 -7.67 11.03
CA ARG A 14 -2.83 -6.62 11.01
C ARG A 14 -3.38 -5.26 11.49
N ASP A 15 -4.56 -5.26 12.09
CA ASP A 15 -5.20 -4.10 12.72
C ASP A 15 -5.18 -4.27 14.25
N GLU A 16 -4.16 -3.72 14.90
CA GLU A 16 -3.98 -3.81 16.36
C GLU A 16 -5.10 -3.09 17.13
N ALA A 17 -5.60 -1.98 16.59
CA ALA A 17 -6.64 -1.17 17.23
C ALA A 17 -7.99 -1.92 17.29
N GLY A 18 -8.30 -2.69 16.25
CA GLY A 18 -9.54 -3.47 16.16
C GLY A 18 -9.61 -4.67 17.12
N ASN A 19 -8.58 -4.89 17.96
CA ASN A 19 -8.45 -6.04 18.89
C ASN A 19 -8.69 -7.39 18.20
N GLY A 20 -8.39 -7.49 16.90
CA GLY A 20 -8.67 -8.68 16.08
C GLY A 20 -10.16 -8.99 15.89
N LYS A 21 -11.08 -8.06 16.16
CA LYS A 21 -12.54 -8.27 16.04
C LYS A 21 -13.17 -7.50 14.88
N MET A 22 -12.70 -6.28 14.61
CA MET A 22 -13.25 -5.42 13.57
C MET A 22 -12.14 -4.85 12.68
N VAL A 23 -12.50 -4.50 11.44
CA VAL A 23 -11.63 -3.75 10.54
C VAL A 23 -12.03 -2.29 10.67
N GLU A 24 -11.11 -1.43 11.09
CA GLU A 24 -11.42 -0.02 11.36
C GLU A 24 -11.01 0.92 10.23
N ARG A 25 -10.07 0.49 9.38
CA ARG A 25 -9.47 1.33 8.34
C ARG A 25 -9.59 0.70 6.97
N ALA A 26 -9.80 1.53 5.95
CA ALA A 26 -9.77 1.12 4.56
C ALA A 26 -9.19 2.22 3.66
N LEU A 27 -8.43 1.85 2.63
CA LEU A 27 -8.02 2.78 1.58
C LEU A 27 -9.08 2.84 0.50
N PHE A 28 -9.54 4.04 0.15
CA PHE A 28 -10.53 4.26 -0.89
C PHE A 28 -9.86 4.85 -2.13
N ASN A 29 -10.13 4.26 -3.29
CA ASN A 29 -9.65 4.75 -4.57
C ASN A 29 -10.75 5.58 -5.25
N LEU A 30 -10.50 6.88 -5.45
CA LEU A 30 -11.46 7.83 -5.99
C LEU A 30 -10.91 8.47 -7.27
N SER A 31 -11.58 8.28 -8.41
CA SER A 31 -11.16 8.85 -9.69
C SER A 31 -12.04 10.02 -10.10
N ARG A 32 -11.45 11.06 -10.68
CA ARG A 32 -12.19 12.11 -11.38
C ARG A 32 -12.54 11.60 -12.78
N GLY A 33 -13.83 11.43 -13.07
CA GLY A 33 -14.29 11.03 -14.41
C GLY A 33 -13.98 9.58 -14.83
N GLY A 34 -13.50 8.73 -13.92
CA GLY A 34 -13.39 7.28 -14.15
C GLY A 34 -12.09 6.79 -14.78
N SER A 35 -11.09 7.67 -14.90
CA SER A 35 -9.72 7.33 -15.34
C SER A 35 -9.06 6.24 -14.45
N ASP A 36 -7.91 5.73 -14.89
CA ASP A 36 -7.08 4.83 -14.08
C ASP A 36 -6.32 5.54 -12.97
N ALA A 37 -6.19 6.87 -13.06
CA ALA A 37 -5.65 7.68 -12.00
C ALA A 37 -6.69 7.87 -10.89
N VAL A 38 -6.23 7.77 -9.64
CA VAL A 38 -7.07 7.83 -8.45
C VAL A 38 -6.37 8.67 -7.39
N HIS A 39 -7.17 9.39 -6.60
CA HIS A 39 -6.77 9.73 -5.25
C HIS A 39 -6.94 8.50 -4.37
N VAL A 40 -5.97 8.25 -3.50
CA VAL A 40 -6.11 7.26 -2.42
C VAL A 40 -6.35 8.03 -1.13
N LYS A 41 -7.42 7.69 -0.42
CA LYS A 41 -7.73 8.30 0.88
C LYS A 41 -8.07 7.23 1.89
N GLU A 42 -7.49 7.31 3.08
CA GLU A 42 -7.85 6.44 4.18
C GLU A 42 -9.19 6.85 4.80
N PHE A 43 -10.00 5.85 5.12
CA PHE A 43 -11.35 5.99 5.64
C PHE A 43 -11.48 5.19 6.93
N ASP A 44 -12.07 5.82 7.94
CA ASP A 44 -12.44 5.21 9.21
C ASP A 44 -13.85 4.60 9.06
N LEU A 45 -13.91 3.27 9.12
CA LEU A 45 -15.15 2.52 8.99
C LEU A 45 -16.03 2.58 10.24
N THR A 46 -15.48 2.98 11.38
CA THR A 46 -16.20 3.10 12.65
C THR A 46 -16.95 4.43 12.73
N THR A 47 -16.34 5.51 12.25
CA THR A 47 -16.94 6.85 12.23
C THR A 47 -17.64 7.16 10.90
N GLY A 48 -17.31 6.44 9.83
CA GLY A 48 -17.85 6.72 8.50
C GLY A 48 -17.25 7.98 7.86
N THR A 49 -16.01 8.33 8.21
CA THR A 49 -15.34 9.56 7.73
C THR A 49 -13.97 9.28 7.14
N PHE A 50 -13.49 10.17 6.27
CA PHE A 50 -12.08 10.13 5.88
C PHE A 50 -11.21 10.51 7.08
N VAL A 51 -10.08 9.83 7.23
CA VAL A 51 -9.06 10.14 8.24
C VAL A 51 -8.31 11.38 7.78
N ASP A 52 -8.20 12.39 8.64
CA ASP A 52 -7.52 13.63 8.28
C ASP A 52 -6.00 13.41 8.16
N PRO A 53 -5.35 13.78 7.05
CA PRO A 53 -3.91 13.55 6.88
C PRO A 53 -3.04 14.43 7.78
N GLU A 54 -3.52 15.61 8.19
CA GLU A 54 -2.78 16.55 9.02
C GLU A 54 -3.01 16.32 10.51
N GLN A 55 -4.25 16.03 10.91
CA GLN A 55 -4.65 15.87 12.31
C GLN A 55 -4.53 14.43 12.79
N ASP A 56 -5.03 13.48 11.99
CA ASP A 56 -5.14 12.06 12.37
C ASP A 56 -4.13 11.17 11.62
N GLN A 57 -3.20 11.79 10.88
CA GLN A 57 -2.16 11.13 10.10
C GLN A 57 -2.72 10.11 9.11
N GLY A 58 -3.88 10.40 8.51
CA GLY A 58 -4.51 9.55 7.50
C GLY A 58 -3.64 9.38 6.25
N PHE A 59 -3.58 8.17 5.70
CA PHE A 59 -2.88 7.95 4.44
C PHE A 59 -3.63 8.66 3.29
N TYR A 60 -2.92 9.54 2.59
CA TYR A 60 -3.41 10.30 1.46
C TYR A 60 -2.40 10.27 0.31
N LEU A 61 -2.86 9.94 -0.91
CA LEU A 61 -2.08 10.09 -2.13
C LEU A 61 -2.83 11.01 -3.11
N PRO A 62 -2.10 11.94 -3.78
CA PRO A 62 -2.66 12.74 -4.85
C PRO A 62 -3.02 11.87 -6.07
N GLU A 63 -3.72 12.45 -7.05
CA GLU A 63 -4.19 11.75 -8.23
C GLU A 63 -3.03 11.17 -9.05
N ALA A 64 -2.91 9.84 -9.07
CA ALA A 64 -1.95 9.12 -9.90
C ALA A 64 -2.43 7.69 -10.17
N LYS A 65 -1.79 6.99 -11.11
CA LYS A 65 -1.96 5.53 -11.22
C LYS A 65 -1.15 4.89 -10.10
N SER A 66 -1.78 4.59 -8.97
CA SER A 66 -1.08 4.06 -7.79
C SER A 66 -1.32 2.56 -7.55
N ARG A 67 -0.40 1.96 -6.80
CA ARG A 67 -0.51 0.61 -6.23
C ARG A 67 -0.25 0.74 -4.73
N VAL A 68 -1.25 0.41 -3.92
CA VAL A 68 -1.16 0.56 -2.46
C VAL A 68 -1.62 -0.71 -1.77
N SER A 69 -0.93 -1.09 -0.70
CA SER A 69 -1.28 -2.23 0.14
C SER A 69 -0.89 -1.97 1.58
N TYR A 70 -1.75 -2.35 2.52
CA TYR A 70 -1.38 -2.33 3.94
C TYR A 70 -0.37 -3.42 4.25
N LYS A 71 0.80 -3.01 4.74
CA LYS A 71 1.74 -3.89 5.43
C LYS A 71 1.26 -4.09 6.88
N SER A 72 0.94 -3.00 7.57
CA SER A 72 0.30 -2.97 8.89
C SER A 72 -0.60 -1.73 9.01
N ARG A 73 -1.20 -1.49 10.18
CA ARG A 73 -1.96 -0.26 10.44
C ARG A 73 -1.15 1.02 10.19
N ASN A 74 0.15 0.99 10.46
CA ASN A 74 1.03 2.16 10.41
C ASN A 74 1.99 2.13 9.22
N VAL A 75 1.93 1.13 8.35
CA VAL A 75 2.86 1.01 7.21
C VAL A 75 2.12 0.62 5.92
N LEU A 76 2.33 1.41 4.86
CA LEU A 76 1.88 1.09 3.50
C LEU A 76 3.04 0.70 2.60
N LEU A 77 2.77 -0.28 1.73
CA LEU A 77 3.56 -0.50 0.51
C LEU A 77 2.93 0.34 -0.60
N VAL A 78 3.69 1.28 -1.15
CA VAL A 78 3.19 2.33 -2.04
C VAL A 78 4.02 2.44 -3.30
N GLY A 79 3.39 2.29 -4.46
CA GLY A 79 3.89 2.77 -5.74
C GLY A 79 2.99 3.90 -6.25
N SER A 80 3.60 5.03 -6.63
CA SER A 80 2.89 6.20 -7.17
C SER A 80 3.82 7.05 -8.03
N ASP A 81 3.30 8.18 -8.52
CA ASP A 81 4.11 9.25 -9.07
C ASP A 81 4.84 9.99 -7.94
N PHE A 82 6.17 9.96 -7.97
CA PHE A 82 7.10 10.64 -7.07
C PHE A 82 8.05 11.56 -7.87
N GLY A 83 7.66 11.92 -9.11
CA GLY A 83 8.47 12.68 -10.03
C GLY A 83 9.30 11.82 -10.99
N PRO A 84 10.39 12.39 -11.54
CA PRO A 84 11.19 11.74 -12.57
C PRO A 84 11.60 10.31 -12.20
N ASP A 85 11.52 9.42 -13.19
CA ASP A 85 11.90 8.01 -13.09
C ASP A 85 11.11 7.15 -12.08
N SER A 86 10.03 7.66 -11.47
CA SER A 86 9.19 6.87 -10.57
C SER A 86 8.15 6.01 -11.29
N LEU A 87 7.86 6.33 -12.56
CA LEU A 87 6.85 5.68 -13.39
C LEU A 87 7.47 4.88 -14.54
N THR A 88 6.76 3.83 -14.98
CA THR A 88 7.03 3.11 -16.21
C THR A 88 6.60 3.92 -17.44
N ASP A 89 6.98 3.48 -18.64
CA ASP A 89 6.50 4.06 -19.89
C ASP A 89 4.96 3.96 -20.03
N SER A 90 4.31 3.06 -19.29
CA SER A 90 2.84 2.91 -19.20
C SER A 90 2.18 3.89 -18.20
N GLY A 91 2.98 4.70 -17.50
CA GLY A 91 2.54 5.66 -16.50
C GLY A 91 2.07 5.04 -15.17
N TYR A 92 2.41 3.77 -14.92
CA TYR A 92 2.16 3.09 -13.64
C TYR A 92 3.44 3.08 -12.79
N PRO A 93 3.37 2.72 -11.49
CA PRO A 93 4.53 2.78 -10.63
C PRO A 93 5.63 1.84 -11.11
N ARG A 94 6.86 2.35 -11.18
CA ARG A 94 8.09 1.58 -11.40
C ARG A 94 8.76 1.18 -10.09
N THR A 95 8.44 1.89 -9.01
CA THR A 95 8.99 1.69 -7.67
C THR A 95 7.90 1.35 -6.67
N VAL A 96 8.28 0.63 -5.63
CA VAL A 96 7.50 0.44 -4.40
C VAL A 96 8.32 1.01 -3.25
N ARG A 97 7.69 1.88 -2.48
CA ARG A 97 8.20 2.45 -1.25
C ARG A 97 7.48 1.86 -0.04
N GLU A 98 8.17 1.83 1.10
CA GLU A 98 7.57 1.50 2.39
C GLU A 98 7.32 2.78 3.17
N TRP A 99 6.06 3.20 3.24
CA TRP A 99 5.65 4.47 3.84
C TRP A 99 5.11 4.27 5.25
N VAL A 100 5.73 4.92 6.22
CA VAL A 100 5.34 4.92 7.62
C VAL A 100 4.34 6.06 7.88
N ARG A 101 3.27 5.76 8.64
CA ARG A 101 2.27 6.74 9.05
C ARG A 101 2.91 7.91 9.79
N GLY A 102 2.47 9.12 9.48
CA GLY A 102 2.97 10.34 10.12
C GLY A 102 4.32 10.83 9.59
N THR A 103 4.98 10.11 8.67
CA THR A 103 6.17 10.61 7.98
C THR A 103 5.82 11.19 6.61
N PRO A 104 6.63 12.11 6.05
CA PRO A 104 6.46 12.56 4.68
C PRO A 104 6.54 11.38 3.69
N LEU A 105 5.58 11.29 2.78
CA LEU A 105 5.53 10.24 1.76
C LEU A 105 6.77 10.23 0.85
N GLU A 106 7.28 11.42 0.50
CA GLU A 106 8.46 11.58 -0.37
C GLU A 106 9.75 11.03 0.24
N GLU A 107 9.81 10.92 1.57
CA GLU A 107 10.95 10.38 2.31
C GLU A 107 10.89 8.85 2.46
N ALA A 108 9.77 8.22 2.08
CA ALA A 108 9.61 6.78 2.20
C ALA A 108 10.65 6.02 1.34
N PRO A 109 11.42 5.09 1.91
CA PRO A 109 12.48 4.39 1.19
C PRO A 109 11.91 3.49 0.10
N ILE A 110 12.59 3.44 -1.06
CA ILE A 110 12.31 2.47 -2.13
C ILE A 110 12.79 1.10 -1.66
N ILE A 111 11.88 0.13 -1.66
CA ILE A 111 12.18 -1.26 -1.26
C ILE A 111 12.21 -2.22 -2.46
N PHE A 112 11.64 -1.82 -3.60
CA PHE A 112 11.58 -2.62 -4.80
C PHE A 112 11.42 -1.75 -6.05
N GLU A 113 12.05 -2.16 -7.14
CA GLU A 113 12.12 -1.39 -8.38
C GLU A 113 12.06 -2.34 -9.58
N GLY A 114 11.37 -1.91 -10.63
CA GLY A 114 11.30 -2.58 -11.92
C GLY A 114 11.91 -1.75 -13.05
N GLU A 115 11.75 -2.26 -14.26
CA GLU A 115 12.29 -1.60 -15.46
C GLU A 115 11.28 -0.59 -16.00
N LYS A 116 11.76 0.42 -16.72
CA LYS A 116 10.89 1.43 -17.32
C LYS A 116 9.91 0.83 -18.33
N THR A 117 10.32 -0.26 -18.99
CA THR A 117 9.53 -0.99 -20.00
C THR A 117 8.49 -1.94 -19.39
N ASP A 118 8.48 -2.14 -18.07
CA ASP A 118 7.43 -2.92 -17.42
C ASP A 118 6.08 -2.20 -17.54
N VAL A 119 4.98 -2.94 -17.42
CA VAL A 119 3.65 -2.35 -17.26
C VAL A 119 3.54 -1.68 -15.90
N SER A 120 3.83 -2.41 -14.81
CA SER A 120 3.73 -1.87 -13.43
C SER A 120 4.50 -2.71 -12.42
N VAL A 121 4.81 -2.09 -11.28
CA VAL A 121 5.42 -2.73 -10.11
C VAL A 121 4.50 -2.60 -8.91
N SER A 122 4.41 -3.63 -8.08
CA SER A 122 3.60 -3.63 -6.86
C SER A 122 4.16 -4.55 -5.79
N ALA A 123 3.72 -4.36 -4.54
CA ALA A 123 3.97 -5.30 -3.45
C ALA A 123 2.77 -5.39 -2.51
N TYR A 124 2.65 -6.50 -1.80
CA TYR A 124 1.63 -6.75 -0.78
C TYR A 124 2.10 -7.80 0.23
N ILE A 125 1.36 -7.90 1.34
CA ILE A 125 1.55 -8.95 2.35
C ILE A 125 0.47 -10.03 2.20
N SER A 126 0.90 -11.27 2.00
CA SER A 126 0.09 -12.48 2.19
C SER A 126 0.28 -12.97 3.62
N ASP A 127 -0.78 -13.01 4.41
CA ASP A 127 -0.72 -13.46 5.81
C ASP A 127 -1.50 -14.77 5.92
N GLU A 128 -0.78 -15.89 5.88
CA GLU A 128 -1.36 -17.24 5.80
C GLU A 128 -1.39 -17.95 7.16
N ARG A 129 -1.18 -17.21 8.27
CA ARG A 129 -1.09 -17.78 9.62
C ARG A 129 -2.35 -18.56 10.02
N ILE A 130 -3.54 -18.14 9.54
CA ILE A 130 -4.81 -18.85 9.77
C ILE A 130 -4.83 -20.25 9.14
N TRP A 131 -4.00 -20.50 8.13
CA TRP A 131 -3.87 -21.77 7.43
C TRP A 131 -2.59 -22.53 7.81
N ASN A 132 -1.98 -22.22 8.95
CA ASN A 132 -0.68 -22.74 9.40
C ASN A 132 0.49 -22.41 8.44
N GLY A 133 0.35 -21.36 7.63
CA GLY A 133 1.43 -20.82 6.80
C GLY A 133 2.18 -19.67 7.48
N GLY A 134 3.19 -19.14 6.77
CA GLY A 134 3.94 -17.96 7.20
C GLY A 134 3.29 -16.63 6.81
N ILE A 135 4.00 -15.54 7.10
CA ILE A 135 3.71 -14.21 6.56
C ILE A 135 4.66 -13.98 5.40
N TYR A 136 4.15 -13.62 4.23
CA TYR A 136 4.93 -13.44 3.03
C TYR A 136 4.83 -12.02 2.52
N GLU A 137 5.98 -11.39 2.30
CA GLU A 137 6.07 -10.19 1.48
C GLU A 137 6.22 -10.61 0.02
N VAL A 138 5.23 -10.25 -0.79
CA VAL A 138 5.20 -10.56 -2.22
C VAL A 138 5.41 -9.27 -3.01
N ARG A 139 6.42 -9.28 -3.86
CA ARG A 139 6.76 -8.19 -4.79
C ARG A 139 6.56 -8.69 -6.21
N SER A 140 6.03 -7.85 -7.08
CA SER A 140 5.76 -8.24 -8.46
C SER A 140 6.10 -7.16 -9.47
N ARG A 141 6.56 -7.62 -10.63
CA ARG A 141 6.71 -6.83 -11.85
C ARG A 141 5.77 -7.41 -12.89
N SER A 142 4.83 -6.62 -13.37
CA SER A 142 4.06 -6.94 -14.58
C SER A 142 4.90 -6.52 -15.78
N LEU A 143 5.53 -7.48 -16.45
CA LEU A 143 6.42 -7.22 -17.60
C LEU A 143 5.60 -6.85 -18.84
N THR A 144 4.47 -7.55 -19.01
CA THR A 144 3.45 -7.25 -20.02
C THR A 144 2.07 -7.39 -19.37
N PHE A 145 1.00 -7.13 -20.12
CA PHE A 145 -0.37 -7.40 -19.65
C PHE A 145 -0.63 -8.88 -19.31
N TYR A 146 0.18 -9.80 -19.83
CA TYR A 146 -0.02 -11.24 -19.69
C TYR A 146 1.07 -11.95 -18.90
N THR A 147 2.18 -11.27 -18.60
CA THR A 147 3.34 -11.90 -17.96
C THR A 147 3.80 -11.08 -16.76
N SER A 148 3.98 -11.78 -15.65
CA SER A 148 4.45 -11.20 -14.39
C SER A 148 5.56 -12.05 -13.80
N LYS A 149 6.50 -11.39 -13.11
CA LYS A 149 7.47 -12.04 -12.23
C LYS A 149 7.14 -11.71 -10.79
N TYR A 150 7.30 -12.69 -9.92
CA TYR A 150 7.05 -12.58 -8.49
C TYR A 150 8.32 -12.92 -7.71
N TRP A 151 8.54 -12.17 -6.66
CA TRP A 151 9.51 -12.46 -5.61
C TRP A 151 8.74 -12.56 -4.31
N MET A 152 9.01 -13.62 -3.56
CA MET A 152 8.35 -13.87 -2.30
C MET A 152 9.41 -14.16 -1.27
N ARG A 153 9.30 -13.52 -0.11
CA ARG A 153 10.08 -13.85 1.08
C ARG A 153 9.15 -14.06 2.25
N GLU A 154 9.45 -15.08 3.05
CA GLU A 154 8.83 -15.23 4.35
C GLU A 154 9.42 -14.19 5.31
N ILE A 155 8.56 -13.55 6.10
CA ILE A 155 8.92 -12.54 7.09
C ILE A 155 8.31 -12.91 8.44
N GLN A 156 8.99 -12.54 9.51
CA GLN A 156 8.44 -12.57 10.85
C GLN A 156 7.47 -11.39 11.11
N ALA A 157 6.65 -11.49 12.17
CA ALA A 157 5.58 -10.54 12.46
C ALA A 157 6.10 -9.12 12.77
N GLU A 158 7.25 -9.02 13.44
CA GLU A 158 7.93 -7.76 13.75
C GLU A 158 8.30 -6.97 12.49
N HIS A 159 8.57 -7.65 11.37
CA HIS A 159 8.88 -6.97 10.12
C HIS A 159 7.67 -6.23 9.53
N LEU A 160 6.44 -6.47 10.00
CA LEU A 160 5.25 -5.72 9.58
C LEU A 160 5.21 -4.30 10.16
N LEU A 161 5.92 -4.08 11.27
CA LEU A 161 5.90 -2.84 12.03
C LEU A 161 6.84 -1.81 11.42
N ALA A 162 6.59 -0.53 11.71
CA ALA A 162 7.52 0.54 11.34
C ALA A 162 8.87 0.29 12.01
N PRO A 163 10.00 0.74 11.44
CA PRO A 163 11.32 0.55 12.04
C PRO A 163 11.42 1.05 13.50
N SER A 164 10.69 2.12 13.86
CA SER A 164 10.62 2.66 15.22
C SER A 164 9.82 1.80 16.20
N GLU A 165 9.01 0.87 15.71
CA GLU A 165 8.13 -0.02 16.48
C GLU A 165 8.72 -1.43 16.61
N GLN A 166 9.83 -1.73 15.91
CA GLN A 166 10.54 -3.00 16.03
C GLN A 166 11.37 -3.02 17.31
N THR A 167 11.10 -3.95 18.22
CA THR A 167 11.93 -4.18 19.41
C THR A 167 13.33 -4.59 18.98
N THR A 168 14.34 -3.86 19.45
CA THR A 168 15.74 -4.28 19.33
C THR A 168 16.00 -5.34 20.40
N GLU A 169 16.29 -6.57 19.98
CA GLU A 169 16.86 -7.59 20.89
C GLU A 169 18.32 -7.29 21.23
#